data_AF-A0ABD5V796-F1
#
_entry.id   AF-A0ABD5V796-F1
#
_cell.length_a   1.000
_cell.length_b   1.000
_cell.length_c   1.000
_cell.angle_alpha   90.00
_cell.angle_beta   90.00
_cell.angle_gamma   90.00
#
_symmetry.space_group_name_H-M   'P 1'
#
loop_
_entity.id
_entity.type
_entity.pdbx_description
1 polymer ?
#
loop_
_entity_poly.entity_id
_entity_poly.type
_entity_poly.pdbx_seq_one_letter_code
_entity_poly.pdbx_strand_id
1 'polypeptide(L)'
;MSVEEDQRAIRCLVAKVGLDGHDRGAHVISRAFRDAGFEVIYSGLHNAPDEIVQAAVQEDVDVLGISILSGAHNTLVPKVVAGLKEYGAFEDTLIILGGVIPEKDQPGLRDAGVDAIFGPGTPMSETIEFVRENAPDR
;
A
#
# COMPACT_ATOMS: atom_id res chain seq x y z
N MET A 1 -14.03 26.96 22.03
CA MET A 1 -14.04 25.51 21.74
C MET A 1 -13.95 25.40 20.24
N SER A 2 -12.73 25.27 19.75
CA SER A 2 -12.47 25.04 18.34
C SER A 2 -13.12 23.70 17.99
N VAL A 3 -13.97 23.70 16.98
CA VAL A 3 -14.40 22.46 16.33
C VAL A 3 -13.09 21.90 15.77
N GLU A 4 -12.54 20.86 16.39
CA GLU A 4 -11.49 20.07 15.75
C GLU A 4 -12.09 19.64 14.41
N GLU A 5 -11.50 20.10 13.31
CA GLU A 5 -11.86 19.59 11.99
C GLU A 5 -11.72 18.07 12.08
N ASP A 6 -12.83 17.36 11.87
CA ASP A 6 -12.90 15.91 11.89
C ASP A 6 -12.14 15.42 10.65
N GLN A 7 -10.80 15.45 10.72
CA GLN A 7 -9.94 14.96 9.66
C GLN A 7 -10.24 13.47 9.51
N ARG A 8 -10.82 13.11 8.36
CA ARG A 8 -11.06 11.73 7.96
C ARG A 8 -9.77 10.93 8.20
N ALA A 9 -9.88 9.82 8.93
CA ALA A 9 -8.74 8.95 9.15
C ALA A 9 -8.23 8.40 7.81
N ILE A 10 -6.92 8.42 7.60
CA ILE A 10 -6.27 7.85 6.41
C ILE A 10 -6.67 6.37 6.29
N ARG A 11 -7.26 6.00 5.16
CA ARG A 11 -7.71 4.65 4.84
C ARG A 11 -6.63 3.91 4.06
N CYS A 12 -6.13 2.83 4.65
CA CYS A 12 -5.05 2.02 4.12
C CYS A 12 -5.53 0.61 3.76
N LEU A 13 -5.33 0.20 2.51
CA LEU A 13 -5.38 -1.22 2.13
C LEU A 13 -3.98 -1.82 2.19
N VAL A 14 -3.78 -2.78 3.10
CA VAL A 14 -2.59 -3.62 3.14
C VAL A 14 -2.84 -4.88 2.33
N ALA A 15 -2.22 -4.96 1.16
CA ALA A 15 -2.46 -5.95 0.14
C ALA A 15 -1.37 -7.04 0.07
N LYS A 16 -1.81 -8.28 -0.17
CA LYS A 16 -0.98 -9.42 -0.58
C LYS A 16 -1.45 -9.87 -1.96
N VAL A 17 -0.57 -9.76 -2.95
CA VAL A 17 -0.90 -10.04 -4.36
C VAL A 17 -0.29 -11.36 -4.82
N GLY A 18 -1.08 -12.12 -5.56
CA GLY A 18 -0.71 -13.43 -6.08
C GLY A 18 -0.59 -14.48 -4.97
N LEU A 19 0.22 -15.50 -5.23
CA LEU A 19 0.38 -16.68 -4.36
C LEU A 19 1.37 -16.47 -3.20
N ASP A 20 1.64 -15.22 -2.84
CA ASP A 20 2.63 -14.93 -1.80
C ASP A 20 2.06 -15.14 -0.39
N GLY A 21 2.42 -16.27 0.22
CA GLY A 21 2.00 -16.65 1.57
C GLY A 21 2.75 -15.96 2.72
N HIS A 22 3.71 -15.06 2.45
CA HIS A 22 4.44 -14.36 3.51
C HIS A 22 3.62 -13.20 4.08
N ASP A 23 2.81 -13.48 5.10
CA ASP A 23 1.86 -12.54 5.71
C ASP A 23 2.39 -11.80 6.94
N ARG A 24 3.45 -12.28 7.59
CA ARG A 24 3.98 -11.68 8.83
C ARG A 24 4.22 -10.18 8.70
N GLY A 25 4.88 -9.74 7.63
CA GLY A 25 5.15 -8.32 7.38
C GLY A 25 3.87 -7.52 7.24
N ALA A 26 2.90 -8.04 6.48
CA ALA A 26 1.59 -7.43 6.29
C ALA A 26 0.82 -7.29 7.61
N HIS A 27 0.81 -8.31 8.45
CA HIS A 27 0.14 -8.24 9.76
C HIS A 27 0.80 -7.25 10.73
N VAL A 28 2.14 -7.18 10.72
CA VAL A 28 2.87 -6.22 11.55
C VAL A 28 2.56 -4.79 11.12
N ILE A 29 2.63 -4.48 9.82
CA ILE A 29 2.33 -3.12 9.34
C ILE A 29 0.86 -2.77 9.52
N SER A 30 -0.07 -3.71 9.28
CA SER A 30 -1.50 -3.48 9.54
C SER A 30 -1.78 -3.16 11.01
N ARG A 31 -1.07 -3.81 11.94
CA ARG A 31 -1.19 -3.47 13.37
C ARG A 31 -0.60 -2.10 13.66
N ALA A 32 0.60 -1.81 13.17
CA ALA A 32 1.27 -0.53 13.39
C ALA A 32 0.43 0.65 12.84
N PHE A 33 -0.18 0.49 11.67
CA PHE A 33 -1.07 1.49 11.07
C PHE A 33 -2.33 1.73 11.91
N ARG A 34 -2.96 0.66 12.43
CA ARG A 34 -4.10 0.80 13.36
C ARG A 34 -3.70 1.49 14.66
N ASP A 35 -2.57 1.11 15.24
CA ASP A 35 -2.04 1.73 16.46
C ASP A 35 -1.69 3.21 16.23
N ALA A 36 -1.41 3.61 14.97
CA ALA A 36 -1.17 4.99 14.55
C ALA A 36 -2.44 5.80 14.21
N GLY A 37 -3.63 5.19 14.31
CA GLY A 37 -4.92 5.84 14.07
C GLY A 37 -5.46 5.74 12.64
N PHE A 38 -4.84 4.95 11.77
CA PHE A 38 -5.35 4.74 10.40
C PHE A 38 -6.50 3.73 10.38
N GLU A 39 -7.40 3.88 9.43
CA GLU A 39 -8.36 2.84 9.08
C GLU A 39 -7.66 1.81 8.20
N VAL A 40 -7.65 0.54 8.61
CA VAL A 40 -6.84 -0.48 7.93
C VAL A 40 -7.69 -1.64 7.47
N ILE A 41 -7.64 -1.88 6.17
CA ILE A 41 -8.19 -3.06 5.50
C ILE A 41 -7.03 -3.99 5.15
N TYR A 42 -7.17 -5.27 5.45
CA TYR A 42 -6.20 -6.29 5.04
C TYR A 42 -6.83 -7.18 3.98
N SER A 43 -6.17 -7.33 2.84
CA SER A 43 -6.72 -8.07 1.70
C SER A 43 -6.86 -9.58 1.95
N GLY A 44 -6.18 -10.13 2.96
CA GLY A 44 -5.97 -11.57 3.04
C GLY A 44 -4.96 -12.06 1.99
N LEU A 45 -4.77 -13.38 1.91
CA LEU A 45 -3.84 -14.04 0.98
C LEU A 45 -4.50 -14.40 -0.35
N HIS A 46 -3.68 -14.66 -1.36
CA HIS A 46 -4.08 -15.25 -2.64
C HIS A 46 -5.00 -14.38 -3.52
N ASN A 47 -4.89 -13.05 -3.42
CA ASN A 47 -5.65 -12.13 -4.25
C ASN A 47 -4.97 -11.89 -5.60
N ALA A 48 -5.73 -11.93 -6.69
CA ALA A 48 -5.30 -11.48 -8.00
C ALA A 48 -5.08 -9.95 -8.02
N PRO A 49 -4.24 -9.42 -8.93
CA PRO A 49 -4.07 -7.98 -9.09
C PRO A 49 -5.40 -7.22 -9.24
N ASP A 50 -6.33 -7.75 -10.04
CA ASP A 50 -7.62 -7.11 -10.30
C ASP A 50 -8.50 -7.07 -9.04
N GLU A 51 -8.43 -8.08 -8.17
CA GLU A 51 -9.15 -8.10 -6.90
C GLU A 51 -8.63 -7.02 -5.94
N ILE A 52 -7.32 -6.78 -5.94
CA ILE A 52 -6.70 -5.70 -5.16
C ILE A 52 -7.12 -4.33 -5.70
N VAL A 53 -7.15 -4.16 -7.02
CA VAL A 53 -7.61 -2.92 -7.66
C VAL A 53 -9.07 -2.66 -7.30
N GLN A 54 -9.94 -3.68 -7.41
CA GLN A 54 -11.35 -3.55 -7.03
C GLN A 54 -11.51 -3.18 -5.57
N ALA A 55 -10.79 -3.84 -4.66
CA ALA A 55 -10.83 -3.52 -3.25
C ALA A 55 -10.37 -2.09 -2.97
N ALA A 56 -9.27 -1.65 -3.57
CA ALA A 56 -8.76 -0.28 -3.40
C ALA A 56 -9.79 0.78 -3.86
N VAL A 57 -10.43 0.56 -5.01
CA VAL A 57 -11.43 1.48 -5.57
C VAL A 57 -12.72 1.46 -4.76
N GLN A 58 -13.25 0.28 -4.41
CA GLN A 58 -14.53 0.16 -3.69
C GLN A 58 -14.44 0.67 -2.26
N GLU A 59 -13.30 0.46 -1.61
CA GLU A 59 -13.04 0.93 -0.25
C GLU A 59 -12.57 2.40 -0.22
N ASP A 60 -12.42 3.06 -1.37
CA ASP A 60 -11.99 4.45 -1.49
C ASP A 60 -10.74 4.74 -0.63
N VAL A 61 -9.67 3.98 -0.85
CA VAL A 61 -8.47 4.05 -0.02
C VAL A 61 -7.57 5.21 -0.42
N ASP A 62 -6.94 5.81 0.58
CA ASP A 62 -5.94 6.87 0.39
C ASP A 62 -4.56 6.26 0.17
N VAL A 63 -4.32 5.06 0.73
CA VAL A 63 -3.04 4.35 0.67
C VAL A 63 -3.24 2.88 0.28
N LEU A 64 -2.49 2.42 -0.72
CA LEU A 64 -2.33 1.02 -1.06
C LEU A 64 -0.93 0.53 -0.70
N GLY A 65 -0.83 -0.23 0.39
CA GLY A 65 0.41 -0.87 0.83
C GLY A 65 0.52 -2.31 0.33
N ILE A 66 1.37 -2.57 -0.66
CA ILE A 66 1.59 -3.92 -1.20
C ILE A 66 2.74 -4.60 -0.46
N SER A 67 2.50 -5.76 0.14
CA SER A 67 3.54 -6.58 0.77
C SER A 67 3.88 -7.80 -0.10
N ILE A 68 5.11 -7.86 -0.64
CA ILE A 68 5.53 -8.93 -1.55
C ILE A 68 6.94 -9.43 -1.29
N LEU A 69 7.07 -10.75 -1.09
CA LEU A 69 8.32 -11.48 -0.87
C LEU A 69 8.50 -12.64 -1.87
N SER A 70 7.54 -12.87 -2.77
CA SER A 70 7.58 -13.95 -3.77
C SER A 70 8.54 -13.70 -4.95
N GLY A 71 9.12 -12.51 -5.06
CA GLY A 71 9.94 -12.09 -6.21
C GLY A 71 9.13 -11.72 -7.46
N ALA A 72 7.80 -11.76 -7.39
CA ALA A 72 6.91 -11.43 -8.52
C ALA A 72 6.58 -9.93 -8.62
N HIS A 73 7.29 -9.07 -7.87
CA HIS A 73 7.03 -7.62 -7.80
C HIS A 73 7.06 -6.92 -9.15
N ASN A 74 8.05 -7.24 -10.00
CA ASN A 74 8.17 -6.67 -11.34
C ASN A 74 7.03 -7.05 -12.30
N THR A 75 6.21 -8.03 -11.94
CA THR A 75 5.07 -8.47 -12.77
C THR A 75 3.73 -8.08 -12.15
N LEU A 76 3.57 -8.24 -10.84
CA LEU A 76 2.28 -8.04 -10.18
C LEU A 76 2.03 -6.57 -9.83
N VAL A 77 3.05 -5.84 -9.37
CA VAL A 77 2.88 -4.43 -8.97
C VAL A 77 2.49 -3.56 -10.18
N PRO A 78 3.17 -3.65 -11.34
CA PRO A 78 2.75 -2.86 -12.51
C PRO A 78 1.31 -3.15 -12.98
N LYS A 79 0.82 -4.39 -12.80
CA LYS A 79 -0.57 -4.73 -13.14
C LYS A 79 -1.57 -4.05 -12.22
N VAL A 80 -1.29 -4.02 -10.92
CA VAL A 80 -2.13 -3.31 -9.94
C VAL A 80 -2.14 -1.81 -10.26
N VAL A 81 -0.97 -1.22 -10.52
CA VAL A 81 -0.88 0.21 -10.88
C VAL A 81 -1.63 0.51 -12.19
N ALA A 82 -1.48 -0.33 -13.21
CA ALA A 82 -2.20 -0.18 -14.47
C ALA A 82 -3.72 -0.26 -14.26
N GLY A 83 -4.20 -1.18 -13.43
CA GLY A 83 -5.62 -1.28 -13.08
C GLY A 83 -6.10 -0.03 -12.34
N LEU A 84 -5.37 0.49 -11.35
CA LEU A 84 -5.75 1.74 -10.68
C LEU A 84 -5.86 2.91 -11.66
N LYS A 85 -4.98 2.98 -12.67
CA LYS A 85 -5.05 4.00 -13.74
C LYS A 85 -6.29 3.81 -14.61
N GLU A 86 -6.64 2.58 -14.96
CA GLU A 86 -7.85 2.27 -15.74
C GLU A 86 -9.14 2.68 -15.02
N TYR A 87 -9.19 2.50 -13.70
CA TYR A 87 -10.32 2.92 -12.87
C TYR A 87 -10.28 4.40 -12.44
N GLY A 88 -9.25 5.15 -12.85
CA GLY A 88 -9.09 6.56 -12.51
C GLY A 88 -8.78 6.84 -11.04
N ALA A 89 -8.33 5.84 -10.28
CA ALA A 89 -8.04 5.96 -8.85
C ALA A 89 -6.54 6.17 -8.54
N PHE A 90 -5.67 6.06 -9.56
CA PHE A 90 -4.21 6.13 -9.37
C PHE A 90 -3.73 7.46 -8.79
N GLU A 91 -4.20 8.59 -9.33
CA GLU A 91 -3.74 9.93 -8.90
C GLU A 91 -4.12 10.24 -7.46
N ASP A 92 -5.18 9.61 -6.97
CA ASP A 92 -5.69 9.82 -5.62
C ASP A 92 -5.27 8.70 -4.64
N THR A 93 -4.35 7.80 -5.02
CA THR A 93 -3.92 6.68 -4.16
C THR A 93 -2.40 6.67 -4.00
N LEU A 94 -1.92 6.82 -2.76
CA LEU A 94 -0.50 6.64 -2.44
C LEU A 94 -0.14 5.14 -2.46
N ILE A 95 0.81 4.74 -3.29
CA ILE A 95 1.21 3.34 -3.46
C ILE A 95 2.57 3.10 -2.81
N ILE A 96 2.58 2.33 -1.72
CA ILE A 96 3.80 1.92 -1.03
C ILE A 96 4.04 0.42 -1.19
N LEU A 97 5.31 0.04 -1.30
CA LEU A 97 5.73 -1.35 -1.49
C LEU A 97 6.62 -1.80 -0.32
N GLY A 98 6.29 -2.94 0.27
CA GLY A 98 7.07 -3.58 1.31
C GLY A 98 7.52 -4.98 0.92
N GLY A 99 8.63 -5.43 1.50
CA GLY A 99 9.15 -6.78 1.33
C GLY A 99 10.61 -6.81 0.89
N VAL A 100 11.03 -7.90 0.24
CA VAL A 100 12.42 -8.06 -0.22
C VAL A 100 12.50 -7.67 -1.69
N ILE A 101 12.75 -6.40 -1.95
CA ILE A 101 12.86 -5.83 -3.30
C ILE A 101 14.34 -5.55 -3.62
N PRO A 102 14.94 -6.25 -4.61
CA PRO A 102 16.31 -5.98 -5.02
C PRO A 102 16.51 -4.53 -5.48
N GLU A 103 17.63 -3.90 -5.11
CA GLU A 103 17.93 -2.50 -5.47
C GLU A 103 17.82 -2.22 -6.98
N LYS A 104 18.26 -3.18 -7.81
CA LYS A 104 18.17 -3.09 -9.28
C LYS A 104 16.73 -3.02 -9.82
N ASP A 105 15.75 -3.51 -9.07
CA ASP A 105 14.34 -3.57 -9.49
C ASP A 105 13.58 -2.31 -9.04
N GLN A 106 14.07 -1.61 -8.01
CA GLN A 106 13.41 -0.44 -7.43
C GLN A 106 13.15 0.69 -8.44
N PRO A 107 14.08 1.08 -9.33
CA PRO A 107 13.82 2.13 -10.31
C PRO A 107 12.62 1.82 -11.20
N GLY A 108 12.52 0.60 -11.72
CA GLY A 108 11.41 0.20 -12.59
C GLY A 108 10.05 0.17 -11.87
N LEU A 109 10.03 -0.14 -10.57
CA LEU A 109 8.81 -0.09 -9.77
C LEU A 109 8.37 1.35 -9.48
N ARG A 110 9.33 2.26 -9.25
CA ARG A 110 9.04 3.69 -9.11
C ARG A 110 8.51 4.28 -10.42
N ASP A 111 9.16 3.96 -11.53
CA ASP A 111 8.71 4.38 -12.87
C ASP A 111 7.31 3.83 -13.21
N ALA A 112 6.94 2.66 -12.68
CA ALA A 112 5.60 2.10 -12.86
C ALA A 112 4.53 2.91 -12.09
N GLY A 113 4.90 3.55 -10.98
CA GLY A 113 4.02 4.36 -10.13
C GLY A 113 4.03 3.98 -8.65
N VAL A 114 5.11 3.40 -8.13
CA VAL A 114 5.29 3.17 -6.67
C VAL A 114 5.98 4.37 -6.04
N ASP A 115 5.36 4.97 -5.02
CA ASP A 115 5.85 6.19 -4.37
C ASP A 115 7.00 5.90 -3.40
N ALA A 116 6.90 4.82 -2.63
CA ALA A 116 7.93 4.42 -1.67
C ALA A 116 8.11 2.91 -1.58
N ILE A 117 9.34 2.50 -1.29
CA ILE A 117 9.72 1.09 -1.10
C ILE A 117 10.38 0.96 0.27
N PHE A 118 9.80 0.14 1.14
CA PHE A 118 10.27 -0.12 2.50
C PHE A 118 10.80 -1.55 2.61
N GLY A 119 12.11 -1.66 2.74
CA GLY A 119 12.82 -2.94 2.79
C GLY A 119 12.79 -3.59 4.17
N PRO A 120 13.43 -4.77 4.30
CA PRO A 120 13.62 -5.41 5.60
C PRO A 120 14.40 -4.50 6.55
N GLY A 121 13.89 -4.34 7.77
CA GLY A 121 14.55 -3.55 8.81
C GLY A 121 14.15 -2.07 8.85
N THR A 122 13.35 -1.58 7.90
CA THR A 122 12.76 -0.24 7.98
C THR A 122 11.96 -0.09 9.29
N PRO A 123 12.22 0.95 10.11
CA PRO A 123 11.42 1.26 11.28
C PRO A 123 9.97 1.55 10.91
N MET A 124 9.01 0.99 11.65
CA MET A 124 7.58 1.23 11.39
C MET A 124 7.21 2.71 11.46
N SER A 125 7.87 3.49 12.34
CA SER A 125 7.67 4.93 12.46
C SER A 125 7.97 5.67 11.16
N GLU A 126 9.01 5.27 10.44
CA GLU A 126 9.39 5.88 9.16
C GLU A 126 8.29 5.69 8.10
N THR A 127 7.74 4.47 8.01
CA THR A 127 6.62 4.21 7.10
C THR A 127 5.36 4.97 7.50
N ILE A 128 5.06 5.08 8.80
CA ILE A 128 3.89 5.82 9.30
C ILE A 128 4.02 7.32 9.03
N GLU A 129 5.19 7.90 9.31
CA GLU A 129 5.49 9.31 9.04
C GLU A 129 5.39 9.62 7.56
N PHE A 130 6.00 8.78 6.70
CA PHE A 130 5.88 8.92 5.25
C PHE A 130 4.42 8.94 4.78
N VAL A 131 3.59 8.02 5.29
CA VAL A 131 2.16 7.98 4.95
C VAL A 131 1.45 9.25 5.39
N ARG A 132 1.70 9.78 6.60
CA ARG A 132 1.06 11.02 7.07
C ARG A 132 1.44 12.24 6.24
N GLU A 133 2.65 12.27 5.71
CA GLU A 133 3.17 13.41 4.95
C GLU A 133 2.76 13.38 3.46
N ASN A 134 2.47 12.19 2.92
CA ASN A 134 2.29 12.00 1.47
C ASN A 134 0.93 11.42 1.09
N ALA A 135 0.10 10.99 2.05
CA ALA A 135 -1.26 10.57 1.73
C ALA A 135 -2.04 11.76 1.12
N PRO A 136 -2.88 11.52 0.11
CA PRO A 136 -3.68 12.58 -0.50
C PRO A 136 -4.60 13.24 0.55
N ASP A 137 -4.67 14.57 0.52
CA ASP A 137 -5.66 15.33 1.28
C ASP A 137 -7.02 15.21 0.59
N ARG A 138 -8.03 14.64 1.27
CA ARG A 138 -9.39 14.47 0.75
C ARG A 138 -10.46 14.98 1.71
#